data_AF-A0ABD2U0N3-F1
#
_entry.id   AF-A0ABD2U0N3-F1
#
_cell.length_a   1.000
_cell.length_b   1.000
_cell.length_c   1.000
_cell.angle_alpha   90.00
_cell.angle_beta   90.00
_cell.angle_gamma   90.00
#
_symmetry.space_group_name_H-M   'P 1'
#
loop_
_entity.id
_entity.type
_entity.pdbx_description
1 polymer ?
#
loop_
_entity_poly.entity_id
_entity_poly.type
_entity_poly.pdbx_seq_one_letter_code
_entity_poly.pdbx_strand_id
1 'polypeptide(L)'
;MGENFKNHSHDSVDAKLFSTSSSSRNVDQRSTELFYLFTKHKNAPEGSYEKYEARVKLNEVMLKRSQVDNNVKHLGELLFGVEKGNEVLHSVRPAGQPLVDNWDCLKSYVKIFEAHCGRLTTYGRKHVRGIANICNAGITSEKMAAMSAQACSS
;
A
#
# COMPACT_ATOMS: atom_id res chain seq x y z
N MET A 1 41.84 -11.94 24.67
CA MET A 1 40.51 -12.30 24.15
C MET A 1 40.03 -11.15 23.27
N GLY A 2 39.87 -11.36 21.96
CA GLY A 2 39.34 -10.35 21.04
C GLY A 2 37.91 -10.71 20.67
N GLU A 3 36.95 -9.88 21.06
CA GLU A 3 35.55 -10.06 20.69
C GLU A 3 35.31 -9.57 19.27
N ASN A 4 34.82 -10.48 18.44
CA ASN A 4 34.56 -10.29 17.02
C ASN A 4 33.11 -9.84 16.87
N PHE A 5 32.85 -8.53 16.84
CA PHE A 5 31.52 -7.99 16.52
C PHE A 5 31.27 -8.11 15.01
N LYS A 6 30.52 -9.15 14.61
CA LYS A 6 30.00 -9.30 13.26
C LYS A 6 28.89 -8.26 13.05
N ASN A 7 29.20 -7.25 12.24
CA ASN A 7 28.26 -6.22 11.84
C ASN A 7 27.15 -6.77 10.95
N HIS A 8 25.99 -6.15 11.17
CA HIS A 8 24.66 -6.45 10.70
C HIS A 8 24.53 -6.71 9.19
N SER A 9 23.67 -7.68 8.88
CA SER A 9 23.14 -8.00 7.55
C SER A 9 22.75 -6.73 6.81
N HIS A 10 23.41 -6.50 5.67
CA HIS A 10 22.96 -5.60 4.64
C HIS A 10 21.71 -6.24 4.02
N ASP A 11 20.52 -5.87 4.50
CA ASP A 11 19.29 -6.09 3.74
C ASP A 11 19.40 -5.23 2.48
N SER A 12 19.86 -5.88 1.41
CA SER A 12 19.91 -5.36 0.06
C SER A 12 18.48 -4.97 -0.33
N VAL A 13 18.15 -3.69 -0.14
CA VAL A 13 16.92 -3.09 -0.68
C VAL A 13 16.93 -3.37 -2.17
N ASP A 14 16.07 -4.30 -2.58
CA ASP A 14 16.08 -4.94 -3.89
C ASP A 14 16.30 -3.92 -5.01
N ALA A 15 17.50 -3.97 -5.62
CA ALA A 15 17.77 -3.32 -6.91
C ALA A 15 16.75 -3.77 -8.00
N LYS A 16 16.03 -4.86 -7.73
CA LYS A 16 14.95 -5.41 -8.55
C LYS A 16 13.69 -4.56 -8.61
N LEU A 17 13.44 -3.67 -7.63
CA LEU A 17 12.26 -2.78 -7.65
C LEU A 17 12.25 -1.80 -8.83
N PHE A 18 13.42 -1.49 -9.41
CA PHE A 18 13.56 -0.52 -10.49
C PHE A 18 14.48 -0.99 -11.64
N SER A 19 14.79 -2.30 -11.72
CA SER A 19 15.52 -2.89 -12.85
C SER A 19 14.68 -2.80 -14.11
N THR A 20 14.93 -1.75 -14.89
CA THR A 20 14.28 -1.47 -16.17
C THR A 20 15.08 -2.14 -17.29
N SER A 21 14.49 -3.11 -17.97
CA SER A 21 14.92 -3.46 -19.33
C SER A 21 14.22 -2.52 -20.31
N SER A 22 15.02 -1.88 -21.18
CA SER A 22 14.72 -1.19 -22.47
C SER A 22 13.23 -1.16 -22.91
N SER A 23 12.59 -0.04 -23.26
CA SER A 23 13.01 1.01 -24.22
C SER A 23 12.34 2.38 -24.01
N SER A 24 11.64 2.61 -22.90
CA SER A 24 11.29 3.97 -22.42
C SER A 24 11.35 3.95 -20.89
N ARG A 25 12.01 4.93 -20.28
CA ARG A 25 12.11 5.04 -18.81
C ARG A 25 10.81 5.61 -18.24
N ASN A 26 9.68 5.00 -18.58
CA ASN A 26 8.40 5.39 -18.02
C ASN A 26 8.30 4.83 -16.61
N VAL A 27 7.97 5.69 -15.66
CA VAL A 27 7.74 5.33 -14.26
C VAL A 27 6.25 5.43 -13.99
N ASP A 28 5.66 4.41 -13.36
CA ASP A 28 4.28 4.50 -12.88
C ASP A 28 4.13 5.70 -11.92
N GLN A 29 3.05 6.48 -12.07
CA GLN A 29 2.85 7.68 -11.27
C GLN A 29 2.84 7.40 -9.77
N ARG A 30 2.30 6.25 -9.34
CA ARG A 30 2.27 5.86 -7.93
C ARG A 30 3.66 5.44 -7.43
N SER A 31 4.59 5.13 -8.32
CA SER A 31 5.98 4.76 -8.00
C SER A 31 6.96 5.93 -8.07
N THR A 32 6.52 7.11 -8.52
CA THR A 32 7.40 8.27 -8.73
C THR A 32 8.07 8.75 -7.43
N GLU A 33 7.34 8.79 -6.31
CA GLU A 33 7.89 9.16 -5.00
C GLU A 33 8.97 8.18 -4.52
N LEU A 34 8.70 6.88 -4.62
CA LEU A 34 9.68 5.85 -4.25
C LEU A 34 10.91 5.90 -5.16
N PHE A 35 10.70 6.08 -6.46
CA PHE A 35 11.78 6.21 -7.43
C PHE A 35 12.68 7.41 -7.11
N TYR A 36 12.09 8.56 -6.77
CA TYR A 36 12.83 9.74 -6.33
C TYR A 36 13.64 9.46 -5.05
N LEU A 37 13.02 8.91 -4.01
CA LEU A 37 13.69 8.63 -2.73
C LEU A 37 14.82 7.61 -2.88
N PHE A 38 14.59 6.56 -3.67
CA PHE A 38 15.60 5.56 -4.00
C PHE A 38 16.78 6.19 -4.74
N THR A 39 16.51 7.02 -5.76
CA THR A 39 17.54 7.71 -6.53
C THR A 39 18.33 8.69 -5.64
N LYS A 40 17.64 9.43 -4.77
CA LYS A 40 18.29 10.33 -3.79
C LYS A 40 19.21 9.56 -2.85
N HIS A 41 18.75 8.45 -2.29
CA HIS A 41 19.57 7.62 -1.41
C HIS A 41 20.78 7.02 -2.14
N LYS A 42 20.59 6.50 -3.34
CA LYS A 42 21.65 5.86 -4.14
C LYS A 42 22.75 6.85 -4.54
N ASN A 43 22.37 8.06 -4.92
CA ASN A 43 23.30 9.06 -5.43
C ASN A 43 23.94 9.92 -4.34
N ALA A 44 23.43 9.89 -3.11
CA ALA A 44 24.01 10.63 -1.99
C ALA A 44 25.39 10.08 -1.58
N PRO A 45 26.34 10.94 -1.17
CA PRO A 45 27.68 10.52 -0.76
C PRO A 45 27.65 9.53 0.42
N GLU A 46 28.55 8.55 0.40
CA GLU A 46 28.62 7.55 1.47
C GLU A 46 28.95 8.20 2.82
N GLY A 47 28.29 7.73 3.89
CA GLY A 47 28.44 8.31 5.24
C GLY A 47 27.83 9.70 5.43
N SER A 48 27.25 10.33 4.40
CA SER A 48 26.61 11.64 4.54
C SER A 48 25.29 11.59 5.29
N TYR A 49 24.96 12.68 5.99
CA TYR A 49 23.64 12.86 6.61
C TYR A 49 22.50 12.78 5.57
N GLU A 50 22.72 13.31 4.36
CA GLU A 50 21.75 13.21 3.26
C GLU A 50 21.42 11.77 2.89
N LYS A 51 22.45 10.90 2.79
CA LYS A 51 22.24 9.48 2.47
C LYS A 51 21.45 8.77 3.57
N TYR A 52 21.75 9.07 4.83
CA TYR A 52 21.01 8.57 5.99
C TYR A 52 19.55 9.04 5.96
N GLU A 53 19.30 10.33 5.81
CA GLU A 53 17.96 10.92 5.78
C GLU A 53 17.12 10.34 4.62
N ALA A 54 17.71 10.21 3.44
CA ALA A 54 17.05 9.61 2.27
C ALA A 54 16.70 8.13 2.52
N ARG A 55 17.56 7.37 3.22
CA ARG A 55 17.27 5.98 3.60
C ARG A 55 16.10 5.89 4.57
N VAL A 56 16.09 6.75 5.59
CA VAL A 56 15.02 6.80 6.60
C VAL A 56 13.69 7.10 5.93
N LYS A 57 13.62 8.15 5.11
CA LYS A 57 12.41 8.53 4.37
C LYS A 57 11.94 7.44 3.41
N LEU A 58 12.87 6.78 2.69
CA LEU A 58 12.54 5.66 1.80
C LEU A 58 11.87 4.52 2.59
N ASN A 59 12.46 4.13 3.71
CA ASN A 59 11.93 3.06 4.57
C ASN A 59 10.57 3.43 5.15
N GLU A 60 10.37 4.67 5.62
CA GLU A 60 9.09 5.14 6.13
C GLU A 60 7.98 5.07 5.07
N VAL A 61 8.27 5.51 3.84
CA VAL A 61 7.30 5.45 2.73
C VAL A 61 6.99 4.00 2.37
N MET A 62 8.01 3.13 2.28
CA MET A 62 7.81 1.71 2.02
C MET A 62 6.93 1.05 3.10
N LEU A 63 7.21 1.33 4.38
CA LEU A 63 6.44 0.80 5.50
C LEU A 63 4.98 1.25 5.44
N LYS A 64 4.72 2.55 5.26
CA LYS A 64 3.36 3.11 5.14
C LYS A 64 2.59 2.49 3.98
N ARG A 65 3.26 2.25 2.84
CA ARG A 65 2.66 1.61 1.66
C ARG A 65 2.32 0.15 1.93
N SER A 66 3.24 -0.59 2.54
CA SER A 66 3.00 -1.98 2.93
C SER A 66 1.86 -2.10 3.93
N GLN A 67 1.80 -1.19 4.92
CA GLN A 67 0.75 -1.19 5.93
C GLN A 67 -0.63 -1.02 5.29
N VAL A 68 -0.82 -0.03 4.41
CA VAL A 68 -2.12 0.15 3.76
C VAL A 68 -2.49 -1.01 2.82
N ASP A 69 -1.52 -1.59 2.11
CA ASP A 69 -1.75 -2.78 1.27
C ASP A 69 -2.21 -3.98 2.14
N ASN A 70 -1.52 -4.22 3.26
CA ASN A 70 -1.83 -5.31 4.19
C ASN A 70 -3.19 -5.11 4.85
N ASN A 71 -3.50 -3.90 5.31
CA ASN A 71 -4.78 -3.59 5.95
C ASN A 71 -5.96 -3.81 5.00
N VAL A 72 -5.85 -3.38 3.75
CA VAL A 72 -6.91 -3.60 2.74
C VAL A 72 -7.05 -5.08 2.40
N LYS A 73 -5.92 -5.80 2.24
CA LYS A 73 -5.94 -7.24 2.01
C LYS A 73 -6.63 -7.96 3.17
N HIS A 74 -6.22 -7.68 4.40
CA HIS A 74 -6.76 -8.31 5.60
C HIS A 74 -8.25 -8.00 5.79
N LEU A 75 -8.69 -6.78 5.50
CA LEU A 75 -10.10 -6.43 5.46
C LEU A 75 -10.90 -7.32 4.48
N GLY A 76 -10.38 -7.53 3.27
CA GLY A 76 -11.02 -8.43 2.30
C GLY A 76 -11.09 -9.87 2.80
N GLU A 77 -10.01 -10.36 3.42
CA GLU A 77 -9.95 -11.70 4.02
C GLU A 77 -10.98 -11.86 5.15
N LEU A 78 -11.13 -10.86 6.03
CA LEU A 78 -12.11 -10.87 7.11
C LEU A 78 -13.55 -10.83 6.60
N LEU A 79 -13.81 -10.10 5.52
CA LEU A 79 -15.17 -9.94 4.97
C LEU A 79 -15.65 -11.16 4.18
N PHE A 80 -14.76 -11.81 3.42
CA PHE A 80 -15.12 -12.81 2.42
C PHE A 80 -14.30 -14.11 2.48
N GLY A 81 -13.27 -14.19 3.33
CA GLY A 81 -12.29 -15.27 3.33
C GLY A 81 -11.10 -15.00 2.41
N VAL A 82 -10.05 -15.82 2.52
CA VAL A 82 -8.74 -15.55 1.87
C VAL A 82 -8.83 -15.46 0.34
N GLU A 83 -9.41 -16.47 -0.29
CA GLU A 83 -9.48 -16.53 -1.76
C GLU A 83 -10.48 -15.50 -2.31
N LYS A 84 -11.71 -15.51 -1.78
CA LYS A 84 -12.77 -14.64 -2.27
C LYS A 84 -12.51 -13.17 -1.94
N GLY A 85 -11.88 -12.87 -0.82
CA GLY A 85 -11.47 -11.51 -0.45
C GLY A 85 -10.52 -10.93 -1.49
N ASN A 86 -9.50 -11.68 -1.89
CA ASN A 86 -8.59 -11.24 -2.93
C ASN A 86 -9.28 -11.05 -4.29
N GLU A 87 -10.18 -11.96 -4.68
CA GLU A 87 -10.97 -11.86 -5.91
C GLU A 87 -11.84 -10.59 -5.92
N VAL A 88 -12.62 -10.37 -4.84
CA VAL A 88 -13.52 -9.22 -4.71
C VAL A 88 -12.73 -7.91 -4.75
N LEU A 89 -11.63 -7.79 -4.00
CA LEU A 89 -10.85 -6.55 -3.95
C LEU A 89 -10.25 -6.15 -5.30
N HIS A 90 -9.85 -7.13 -6.12
CA HIS A 90 -9.16 -6.88 -7.38
C HIS A 90 -10.05 -6.95 -8.62
N SER A 91 -11.32 -7.36 -8.46
CA SER A 91 -12.28 -7.44 -9.55
C SER A 91 -12.43 -6.11 -10.29
N VAL A 92 -12.54 -6.21 -11.62
CA VAL A 92 -12.76 -5.09 -12.54
C VAL A 92 -14.10 -5.29 -13.21
N ARG A 93 -14.99 -4.31 -13.06
CA ARG A 93 -16.29 -4.36 -13.71
C ARG A 93 -16.14 -4.27 -15.23
N PRO A 94 -17.08 -4.85 -16.00
CA PRO A 94 -17.10 -4.73 -17.46
C PRO A 94 -17.00 -3.27 -17.92
N ALA A 95 -16.35 -3.06 -19.07
CA ALA A 95 -16.23 -1.73 -19.66
C ALA A 95 -17.62 -1.09 -19.86
N GLY A 96 -17.72 0.20 -19.53
CA GLY A 96 -18.98 0.96 -19.59
C GLY A 96 -19.81 0.92 -18.31
N GLN A 97 -19.51 0.03 -17.34
CA GLN A 97 -20.16 0.07 -16.03
C GLN A 97 -19.49 1.09 -15.08
N PRO A 98 -20.26 1.71 -14.17
CA PRO A 98 -19.69 2.58 -13.15
C PRO A 98 -18.85 1.77 -12.16
N LEU A 99 -17.88 2.42 -11.49
CA LEU A 99 -17.04 1.77 -10.48
C LEU A 99 -17.86 1.17 -9.33
N VAL A 100 -18.87 1.91 -8.87
CA VAL A 100 -19.75 1.56 -7.76
C VAL A 100 -21.20 1.90 -8.14
N ASP A 101 -22.15 1.11 -7.64
CA ASP A 101 -23.58 1.38 -7.87
C ASP A 101 -24.12 2.44 -6.90
N ASN A 102 -23.58 2.51 -5.68
CA ASN A 102 -23.94 3.50 -4.66
C ASN A 102 -22.71 4.34 -4.22
N TRP A 103 -22.66 5.59 -4.68
CA TRP A 103 -21.57 6.51 -4.37
C TRP A 103 -21.50 6.94 -2.90
N ASP A 104 -22.63 7.01 -2.20
CA ASP A 104 -22.65 7.40 -0.79
C ASP A 104 -22.15 6.27 0.11
N CYS A 105 -22.44 5.02 -0.27
CA CYS A 105 -21.83 3.84 0.32
C CYS A 105 -20.31 3.84 0.13
N LEU A 106 -19.78 4.12 -1.08
CA LEU A 106 -18.34 4.27 -1.29
C LEU A 106 -17.72 5.35 -0.40
N LYS A 107 -18.31 6.55 -0.36
CA LYS A 107 -17.81 7.64 0.49
C LYS A 107 -17.83 7.24 1.97
N SER A 108 -18.90 6.60 2.42
CA SER A 108 -19.03 6.10 3.79
C SER A 108 -17.94 5.08 4.11
N TYR A 109 -17.68 4.14 3.21
CA TYR A 109 -16.72 3.05 3.46
C TYR A 109 -15.29 3.52 3.43
N VAL A 110 -14.97 4.51 2.57
CA VAL A 110 -13.69 5.20 2.64
C VAL A 110 -13.53 5.89 4.00
N LYS A 111 -14.55 6.62 4.49
CA LYS A 111 -14.48 7.27 5.80
C LYS A 111 -14.33 6.27 6.96
N ILE A 112 -15.07 5.17 6.92
CA ILE A 112 -14.98 4.10 7.93
C ILE A 112 -13.57 3.50 7.93
N PHE A 113 -13.05 3.15 6.75
CA PHE A 113 -11.68 2.64 6.63
C PHE A 113 -10.67 3.65 7.18
N GLU A 114 -10.76 4.91 6.78
CA GLU A 114 -9.82 5.95 7.23
C GLU A 114 -9.88 6.23 8.74
N ALA A 115 -11.06 6.06 9.36
CA ALA A 115 -11.25 6.23 10.80
C ALA A 115 -10.52 5.15 11.61
N HIS A 116 -10.36 3.94 11.07
CA HIS A 116 -9.69 2.83 11.75
C HIS A 116 -8.25 2.61 11.29
N CYS A 117 -7.97 2.82 10.01
CA CYS A 117 -6.72 2.42 9.35
C CYS A 117 -5.80 3.61 9.01
N GLY A 118 -6.25 4.83 9.27
CA GLY A 118 -5.58 6.06 8.86
C GLY A 118 -5.94 6.50 7.44
N ARG A 119 -5.65 7.77 7.14
CA ARG A 119 -6.03 8.42 5.88
C ARG A 119 -5.38 7.75 4.66
N LEU A 120 -6.17 7.59 3.60
CA LEU A 120 -5.66 7.13 2.31
C LEU A 120 -4.88 8.25 1.63
N THR A 121 -3.55 8.12 1.64
CA THR A 121 -2.65 9.01 0.90
C THR A 121 -2.82 8.84 -0.62
N THR A 122 -2.06 9.60 -1.41
CA THR A 122 -2.04 9.44 -2.88
C THR A 122 -1.78 8.00 -3.32
N TYR A 123 -0.93 7.26 -2.61
CA TYR A 123 -0.75 5.84 -2.85
C TYR A 123 -2.00 5.03 -2.51
N GLY A 124 -2.55 5.24 -1.31
CA GLY A 124 -3.70 4.49 -0.78
C GLY A 124 -4.95 4.55 -1.66
N ARG A 125 -5.11 5.63 -2.45
CA ARG A 125 -6.21 5.74 -3.43
C ARG A 125 -6.25 4.62 -4.47
N LYS A 126 -5.17 3.85 -4.66
CA LYS A 126 -5.18 2.63 -5.48
C LYS A 126 -6.23 1.61 -5.04
N HIS A 127 -6.60 1.62 -3.76
CA HIS A 127 -7.50 0.65 -3.12
C HIS A 127 -8.98 1.05 -3.18
N VAL A 128 -9.31 2.24 -3.68
CA VAL A 128 -10.70 2.72 -3.75
C VAL A 128 -11.59 1.77 -4.57
N ARG A 129 -11.04 1.11 -5.60
CA ARG A 129 -11.77 0.07 -6.35
C ARG A 129 -12.14 -1.13 -5.48
N GLY A 130 -11.24 -1.60 -4.63
CA GLY A 130 -11.53 -2.71 -3.71
C GLY A 130 -12.64 -2.34 -2.73
N ILE A 131 -12.60 -1.11 -2.19
CA ILE A 131 -13.65 -0.58 -1.31
C ILE A 131 -14.99 -0.44 -2.05
N ALA A 132 -14.97 -0.01 -3.32
CA ALA A 132 -16.16 0.02 -4.16
C ALA A 132 -16.75 -1.38 -4.39
N ASN A 133 -15.91 -2.39 -4.60
CA ASN A 133 -16.36 -3.77 -4.76
C ASN A 133 -16.99 -4.32 -3.48
N ILE A 134 -16.47 -3.96 -2.30
CA ILE A 134 -17.10 -4.28 -1.00
C ILE A 134 -18.52 -3.68 -0.92
N CYS A 135 -18.67 -2.44 -1.37
CA CYS A 135 -19.98 -1.78 -1.42
C CYS A 135 -20.94 -2.50 -2.39
N ASN A 136 -20.48 -2.83 -3.60
CA ASN A 136 -21.28 -3.55 -4.59
C ASN A 136 -21.65 -4.98 -4.12
N ALA A 137 -20.88 -5.57 -3.19
CA ALA A 137 -21.18 -6.86 -2.58
C ALA A 137 -22.28 -6.80 -1.49
N GLY A 138 -22.85 -5.62 -1.20
CA GLY A 138 -23.95 -5.47 -0.26
C GLY A 138 -23.56 -5.68 1.20
N ILE A 139 -22.26 -5.55 1.54
CA ILE A 139 -21.82 -5.50 2.95
C ILE A 139 -22.52 -4.34 3.65
N THR A 140 -22.84 -4.48 4.94
CA THR A 140 -23.43 -3.39 5.74
C THR A 140 -22.37 -2.49 6.36
N SER A 141 -22.73 -1.25 6.69
CA SER A 141 -21.78 -0.28 7.26
C SER A 141 -21.22 -0.75 8.60
N GLU A 142 -22.03 -1.43 9.41
CA GLU A 142 -21.65 -1.98 10.71
C GLU A 142 -20.61 -3.08 10.55
N LYS A 143 -20.82 -3.99 9.58
CA LYS A 143 -19.85 -5.05 9.29
C LYS A 143 -18.55 -4.46 8.71
N MET A 144 -18.64 -3.48 7.82
CA MET A 144 -17.47 -2.76 7.30
C MET A 144 -16.66 -2.12 8.44
N ALA A 145 -17.33 -1.46 9.40
CA ALA A 145 -16.67 -0.82 10.55
C ALA A 145 -16.00 -1.84 11.47
N ALA A 146 -16.71 -2.90 11.86
CA ALA A 146 -16.17 -3.94 12.72
C ALA A 146 -14.93 -4.62 12.10
N MET A 147 -15.01 -4.98 10.82
CA MET A 147 -13.89 -5.64 10.13
C MET A 147 -12.74 -4.67 9.84
N SER A 148 -13.00 -3.37 9.61
CA SER A 148 -11.93 -2.37 9.46
C SER A 148 -11.17 -2.14 10.77
N ALA A 149 -11.89 -2.10 11.89
CA ALA A 149 -11.26 -1.99 13.22
C ALA A 149 -10.35 -3.19 13.50
N GLN A 150 -10.82 -4.41 13.19
CA GLN A 150 -10.04 -5.63 13.34
C GLN A 150 -8.87 -5.70 12.35
N ALA A 151 -9.07 -5.29 11.09
CA ALA A 151 -8.04 -5.34 10.06
C ALA A 151 -6.84 -4.44 10.34
N CYS A 152 -7.05 -3.38 11.13
CA CYS A 152 -6.11 -2.30 11.33
C CYS A 152 -5.64 -2.16 12.78
N SER A 153 -6.03 -3.11 13.66
CA SER A 153 -5.53 -3.24 15.03
C SER A 153 -4.18 -3.96 15.15
N SER A 154 -3.65 -4.46 14.03
CA SER A 154 -2.41 -5.24 13.93
C SER A 154 -1.25 -4.46 13.33
#